data_AF-O28534-F1
#
_entry.id   AF-O28534-F1
#
_cell.length_a   1.000
_cell.length_b   1.000
_cell.length_c   1.000
_cell.angle_alpha   90.00
_cell.angle_beta   90.00
_cell.angle_gamma   90.00
#
_symmetry.space_group_name_H-M   'P 1'
#
loop_
_entity.id
_entity.type
_entity.pdbx_description
1 polymer ?
#
loop_
_entity_poly.entity_id
_entity_poly.type
_entity_poly.pdbx_seq_one_letter_code
_entity_poly.pdbx_strand_id
1 'polypeptide(L)'
;MLDLILKTIWLLLPCYTPNNFAVLVGGGTPIDFGKTFVDGKRILGDGKTWRGFVGGVAGGVLTANLQYAIEKLSGLAIYSSLPFNEFFTLTFLLAFGAMFGDLCGSFIKRRFGYERGSRFLIVDQLMFLLVALLIASLYPPFWKLFTAEIIALAVIITPALHMGINYIAYRLNLKEVPW
;
A
#
# COMPACT_ATOMS: atom_id res chain seq x y z
N MET A 1 17.31 1.62 -17.86
CA MET A 1 17.08 2.32 -16.57
C MET A 1 15.61 2.70 -16.44
N LEU A 2 15.07 3.50 -17.38
CA LEU A 2 13.65 3.85 -17.43
C LEU A 2 12.73 2.62 -17.29
N ASP A 3 13.05 1.54 -18.00
CA ASP A 3 12.27 0.28 -18.02
C ASP A 3 12.20 -0.40 -16.65
N LEU A 4 13.28 -0.30 -15.85
CA LEU A 4 13.32 -0.80 -14.48
C LEU A 4 12.44 0.05 -13.56
N ILE A 5 12.44 1.37 -13.73
CA ILE A 5 11.56 2.29 -13.00
C ILE A 5 10.09 2.01 -13.36
N LEU A 6 9.76 1.89 -14.65
CA LEU A 6 8.41 1.57 -15.12
C LEU A 6 7.93 0.19 -14.63
N LYS A 7 8.76 -0.86 -14.74
CA LYS A 7 8.47 -2.20 -14.20
C LYS A 7 8.25 -2.15 -12.68
N THR A 8 9.06 -1.39 -11.95
CA THR A 8 8.94 -1.26 -10.49
C THR A 8 7.66 -0.53 -10.10
N ILE A 9 7.32 0.60 -10.73
CA ILE A 9 6.06 1.31 -10.51
C ILE A 9 4.86 0.39 -10.81
N TRP A 10 4.90 -0.34 -11.93
CA TRP A 10 3.86 -1.30 -12.32
C TRP A 10 3.68 -2.40 -11.28
N LEU A 11 4.77 -3.08 -10.88
CA LEU A 11 4.73 -4.12 -9.85
C LEU A 11 4.18 -3.61 -8.51
N LEU A 12 4.35 -2.33 -8.19
CA LEU A 12 3.91 -1.73 -6.92
C LEU A 12 2.48 -1.17 -6.94
N LEU A 13 1.81 -1.07 -8.09
CA LEU A 13 0.41 -0.58 -8.13
C LEU A 13 -0.54 -1.33 -7.18
N PRO A 14 -0.52 -2.68 -7.03
CA PRO A 14 -1.35 -3.40 -6.05
C PRO A 14 -1.00 -3.11 -4.59
N CYS A 15 0.17 -2.52 -4.32
CA CYS A 15 0.62 -2.07 -3.01
C CYS A 15 0.33 -0.57 -2.78
N TYR A 16 0.30 0.25 -3.84
CA TYR A 16 0.06 1.70 -3.79
C TYR A 16 -1.43 2.07 -3.75
N THR A 17 -2.30 1.37 -4.48
CA THR A 17 -3.73 1.71 -4.53
C THR A 17 -4.58 1.33 -3.31
N PRO A 18 -4.28 0.29 -2.48
CA PRO A 18 -5.16 -0.12 -1.37
C PRO A 18 -5.55 1.02 -0.43
N ASN A 19 -4.60 1.86 -0.02
CA ASN A 19 -4.87 2.99 0.87
C ASN A 19 -5.81 4.04 0.23
N ASN A 20 -5.75 4.22 -1.10
CA ASN A 20 -6.66 5.13 -1.81
C ASN A 20 -8.08 4.57 -1.84
N PHE A 21 -8.25 3.28 -2.12
CA PHE A 21 -9.55 2.62 -2.03
C PHE A 21 -10.10 2.63 -0.60
N ALA A 22 -9.25 2.42 0.41
CA ALA A 22 -9.63 2.48 1.82
C ALA A 22 -10.15 3.86 2.25
N VAL A 23 -9.61 4.95 1.68
CA VAL A 23 -10.14 6.32 1.86
C VAL A 23 -11.51 6.48 1.19
N LEU A 24 -11.70 5.96 -0.02
CA LEU A 24 -12.96 6.10 -0.78
C LEU A 24 -14.13 5.32 -0.17
N VAL A 25 -13.91 4.08 0.33
CA VAL A 25 -15.02 3.20 0.78
C VAL A 25 -15.07 2.96 2.29
N GLY A 26 -14.13 3.56 3.04
CA GLY A 26 -13.95 3.38 4.49
C GLY A 26 -15.01 4.02 5.37
N GLY A 27 -14.60 4.46 6.56
CA GLY A 27 -15.52 4.90 7.61
C GLY A 27 -16.26 3.72 8.27
N GLY A 28 -17.25 4.02 9.11
CA GLY A 28 -17.89 3.03 9.98
C GLY A 28 -16.99 2.58 11.14
N THR A 29 -17.23 1.37 11.66
CA THR A 29 -16.61 0.86 12.89
C THR A 29 -15.07 0.81 12.83
N PRO A 30 -14.34 1.49 13.75
CA PRO A 30 -12.89 1.35 13.89
C PRO A 30 -12.48 -0.08 14.24
N ILE A 31 -11.33 -0.52 13.72
CA ILE A 31 -10.78 -1.87 13.94
C ILE A 31 -10.41 -2.08 15.42
N ASP A 32 -10.01 -1.02 16.12
CA ASP A 32 -9.75 -1.07 17.56
C ASP A 32 -11.00 -0.94 18.44
N PHE A 33 -12.21 -0.80 17.84
CA PHE A 33 -13.47 -0.57 18.56
C PHE A 33 -13.42 0.60 19.56
N GLY A 34 -12.59 1.62 19.31
CA GLY A 34 -12.42 2.76 20.23
C GLY A 34 -11.44 2.51 21.38
N LYS A 35 -10.88 1.30 21.51
CA LYS A 35 -10.08 0.89 22.67
C LYS A 35 -8.74 1.63 22.75
N THR A 36 -8.30 1.83 23.99
CA THR A 36 -6.94 2.26 24.35
C THR A 36 -6.01 1.06 24.55
N PHE A 37 -4.72 1.33 24.45
CA PHE A 37 -3.63 0.41 24.80
C PHE A 37 -3.14 0.73 26.23
N VAL A 38 -2.18 -0.04 26.75
CA VAL A 38 -1.66 0.13 28.13
C VAL A 38 -0.96 1.48 28.38
N ASP A 39 -0.66 2.24 27.32
CA ASP A 39 -0.13 3.61 27.40
C ASP A 39 -1.23 4.70 27.48
N GLY A 40 -2.50 4.31 27.64
CA GLY A 40 -3.66 5.19 27.68
C GLY A 40 -4.07 5.76 26.32
N LYS A 41 -3.27 5.58 25.28
CA LYS A 41 -3.53 6.10 23.92
C LYS A 41 -4.33 5.06 23.14
N ARG A 42 -5.07 5.50 22.11
CA ARG A 42 -5.81 4.59 21.20
C ARG A 42 -4.89 3.49 20.62
N ILE A 43 -5.43 2.30 20.37
CA ILE A 43 -4.61 1.23 19.75
C ILE A 43 -4.25 1.64 18.31
N LEU A 44 -5.25 2.05 17.51
CA LEU A 44 -5.08 2.50 16.12
C LEU A 44 -5.62 3.92 15.89
N GLY A 45 -6.83 4.22 16.39
CA GLY A 45 -7.56 5.46 16.10
C GLY A 45 -8.52 5.36 14.91
N ASP A 46 -9.52 6.24 14.86
CA ASP A 46 -10.75 6.11 14.04
C ASP A 46 -10.56 6.23 12.52
N GLY A 47 -9.33 6.47 12.07
CA GLY A 47 -9.00 6.42 10.64
C GLY A 47 -8.92 5.00 10.08
N LYS A 48 -8.86 3.96 10.93
CA LYS A 48 -8.67 2.57 10.52
C LYS A 48 -9.92 1.76 10.82
N THR A 49 -10.74 1.52 9.79
CA THR A 49 -12.05 0.87 9.90
C THR A 49 -12.10 -0.42 9.10
N TRP A 50 -12.97 -1.36 9.50
CA TRP A 50 -13.11 -2.66 8.84
C TRP A 50 -13.48 -2.54 7.36
N ARG A 51 -14.38 -1.59 7.03
CA ARG A 51 -14.72 -1.25 5.64
C ARG A 51 -13.52 -0.75 4.84
N GLY A 52 -12.71 0.13 5.42
CA GLY A 52 -11.51 0.66 4.78
C GLY A 52 -10.48 -0.44 4.52
N PHE A 53 -10.27 -1.34 5.48
CA PHE A 53 -9.37 -2.48 5.30
C PHE A 53 -9.83 -3.43 4.18
N VAL A 54 -11.05 -3.97 4.28
CA VAL A 54 -11.57 -4.93 3.29
C VAL A 54 -11.67 -4.31 1.89
N GLY A 55 -12.17 -3.07 1.80
CA GLY A 55 -12.27 -2.33 0.54
C GLY A 55 -10.91 -1.95 -0.05
N GLY A 56 -9.92 -1.63 0.78
CA GLY A 56 -8.55 -1.39 0.36
C GLY A 56 -7.90 -2.63 -0.27
N VAL A 57 -7.99 -3.78 0.41
CA VAL A 57 -7.47 -5.06 -0.13
C VAL A 57 -8.19 -5.44 -1.43
N ALA A 58 -9.53 -5.34 -1.48
CA ALA A 58 -10.30 -5.60 -2.68
C ALA A 58 -9.93 -4.66 -3.85
N GLY A 59 -9.68 -3.38 -3.57
CA GLY A 59 -9.23 -2.40 -4.55
C GLY A 59 -7.81 -2.64 -5.08
N GLY A 60 -6.89 -3.11 -4.23
CA GLY A 60 -5.56 -3.56 -4.65
C GLY A 60 -5.62 -4.79 -5.57
N VAL A 61 -6.44 -5.78 -5.21
CA VAL A 61 -6.68 -6.97 -6.05
C VAL A 61 -7.38 -6.59 -7.37
N LEU A 62 -8.33 -5.66 -7.36
CA LEU A 62 -8.94 -5.12 -8.58
C LEU A 62 -7.90 -4.43 -9.48
N THR A 63 -7.03 -3.61 -8.90
CA THR A 63 -5.92 -2.96 -9.61
C THR A 63 -5.02 -4.00 -10.29
N ALA A 64 -4.62 -5.04 -9.55
CA ALA A 64 -3.83 -6.14 -10.08
C ALA A 64 -4.51 -6.87 -11.25
N ASN A 65 -5.81 -7.16 -11.15
CA ASN A 65 -6.54 -7.86 -12.22
C ASN A 65 -6.69 -6.99 -13.48
N LEU A 66 -6.86 -5.67 -13.33
CA LEU A 66 -6.81 -4.73 -14.45
C LEU A 66 -5.42 -4.70 -15.10
N GLN A 67 -4.34 -4.72 -14.32
CA GLN A 67 -2.99 -4.82 -14.86
C GLN A 67 -2.77 -6.13 -15.63
N TYR A 68 -3.18 -7.27 -15.07
CA TYR A 68 -3.05 -8.57 -15.73
C TYR A 68 -3.82 -8.61 -17.06
N ALA A 69 -5.01 -8.01 -17.12
CA ALA A 69 -5.77 -7.86 -18.37
C ALA A 69 -5.07 -6.94 -19.38
N ILE A 70 -4.57 -5.78 -18.96
CA ILE A 70 -3.81 -4.84 -19.82
C ILE A 70 -2.55 -5.53 -20.36
N GLU A 71 -1.83 -6.29 -19.53
CA GLU A 71 -0.66 -7.06 -19.97
C GLU A 71 -1.01 -8.09 -21.05
N LYS A 72 -2.06 -8.89 -20.85
CA LYS A 72 -2.51 -9.86 -21.87
C LYS A 72 -2.96 -9.21 -23.17
N LEU A 73 -3.54 -8.01 -23.13
CA LEU A 73 -3.96 -7.26 -24.33
C LEU A 73 -2.79 -6.55 -25.05
N SER A 74 -1.73 -6.20 -24.32
CA SER A 74 -0.56 -5.47 -24.86
C SER A 74 0.63 -6.38 -25.23
N GLY A 75 0.56 -7.68 -24.92
CA GLY A 75 1.66 -8.61 -25.08
C GLY A 75 2.76 -8.49 -24.01
N LEU A 76 2.53 -7.72 -22.95
CA LEU A 76 3.46 -7.59 -21.84
C LEU A 76 3.40 -8.82 -20.91
N ALA A 77 4.55 -9.19 -20.36
CA ALA A 77 4.72 -10.34 -19.48
C ALA A 77 5.49 -9.96 -18.20
N ILE A 78 4.82 -9.21 -17.32
CA ILE A 78 5.28 -8.90 -15.96
C ILE A 78 4.47 -9.78 -14.99
N TYR A 79 3.29 -9.34 -14.53
CA TYR A 79 2.40 -10.22 -13.75
C TYR A 79 1.81 -11.35 -14.59
N SER A 80 1.59 -11.11 -15.89
CA SER A 80 1.03 -12.09 -16.83
C SER A 80 2.03 -13.22 -17.18
N SER A 81 3.29 -13.11 -16.75
CA SER A 81 4.28 -14.21 -16.84
C SER A 81 4.03 -15.32 -15.80
N LEU A 82 3.30 -15.02 -14.72
CA LEU A 82 2.95 -16.01 -13.70
C LEU A 82 1.66 -16.78 -14.06
N PRO A 83 1.54 -18.05 -13.63
CA PRO A 83 0.24 -18.71 -13.52
C PRO A 83 -0.77 -17.86 -12.73
N PHE A 84 -2.03 -17.82 -13.16
CA PHE A 84 -3.02 -16.90 -12.59
C PHE A 84 -3.22 -17.07 -11.07
N ASN A 85 -3.10 -18.29 -10.54
CA ASN A 85 -3.16 -18.56 -9.10
C ASN A 85 -1.95 -17.98 -8.33
N GLU A 86 -0.73 -18.05 -8.90
CA GLU A 86 0.45 -17.41 -8.32
C GLU A 86 0.32 -15.89 -8.35
N PHE A 87 -0.09 -15.33 -9.48
CA PHE A 87 -0.37 -13.91 -9.64
C PHE A 87 -1.41 -13.41 -8.63
N PHE A 88 -2.55 -14.10 -8.51
CA PHE A 88 -3.64 -13.69 -7.62
C PHE A 88 -3.22 -13.75 -6.16
N THR A 89 -2.55 -14.83 -5.74
CA THR A 89 -2.04 -14.97 -4.36
C THR A 89 -0.99 -13.91 -4.04
N LEU A 90 -0.03 -13.68 -4.95
CA LEU A 90 1.02 -12.67 -4.77
C LEU A 90 0.44 -11.26 -4.64
N THR A 91 -0.50 -10.89 -5.51
CA THR A 91 -1.08 -9.54 -5.50
C THR A 91 -2.10 -9.33 -4.39
N PHE A 92 -2.79 -10.37 -3.94
CA PHE A 92 -3.54 -10.37 -2.69
C PHE A 92 -2.63 -10.13 -1.49
N LEU A 93 -1.48 -10.82 -1.39
CA LEU A 93 -0.54 -10.64 -0.29
C LEU A 93 0.09 -9.22 -0.27
N LEU A 94 0.37 -8.64 -1.44
CA LEU A 94 0.82 -7.24 -1.55
C LEU A 94 -0.29 -6.26 -1.09
N ALA A 95 -1.53 -6.43 -1.55
CA ALA A 95 -2.63 -5.56 -1.17
C ALA A 95 -3.02 -5.68 0.32
N PHE A 96 -3.07 -6.91 0.83
CA PHE A 96 -3.29 -7.20 2.25
C PHE A 96 -2.16 -6.65 3.12
N GLY A 97 -0.90 -6.91 2.74
CA GLY A 97 0.27 -6.45 3.49
C GLY A 97 0.43 -4.93 3.47
N ALA A 98 -0.01 -4.25 2.41
CA ALA A 98 -0.07 -2.79 2.37
C ALA A 98 -1.07 -2.23 3.40
N MET A 99 -2.30 -2.76 3.41
CA MET A 99 -3.30 -2.37 4.41
C MET A 99 -2.86 -2.74 5.83
N PHE A 100 -2.23 -3.89 6.03
CA PHE A 100 -1.72 -4.31 7.34
C PHE A 100 -0.55 -3.44 7.81
N GLY A 101 0.37 -3.07 6.92
CA GLY A 101 1.46 -2.13 7.22
C GLY A 101 0.98 -0.73 7.57
N ASP A 102 -0.11 -0.27 6.97
CA ASP A 102 -0.81 0.97 7.34
C ASP A 102 -1.46 0.89 8.75
N LEU A 103 -1.96 -0.28 9.16
CA LEU A 103 -2.35 -0.54 10.56
C LEU A 103 -1.13 -0.51 11.50
N CYS A 104 -0.03 -1.20 11.14
CA CYS A 104 1.21 -1.20 11.92
C CYS A 104 1.78 0.22 12.09
N GLY A 105 1.83 1.01 11.03
CA GLY A 105 2.28 2.40 11.06
C GLY A 105 1.38 3.27 11.94
N SER A 106 0.06 3.04 11.89
CA SER A 106 -0.88 3.73 12.76
C SER A 106 -0.71 3.35 14.23
N PHE A 107 -0.52 2.07 14.54
CA PHE A 107 -0.20 1.59 15.89
C PHE A 107 1.08 2.26 16.41
N ILE A 108 2.18 2.22 15.63
CA ILE A 108 3.46 2.85 15.95
C ILE A 108 3.27 4.34 16.24
N LYS A 109 2.56 5.08 15.38
CA LYS A 109 2.25 6.51 15.58
C LYS A 109 1.51 6.74 16.90
N ARG A 110 0.51 5.92 17.24
CA ARG A 110 -0.17 6.02 18.55
C ARG A 110 0.81 5.80 19.71
N ARG A 111 1.67 4.77 19.68
CA ARG A 111 2.68 4.52 20.75
C ARG A 111 3.59 5.73 20.96
N PHE A 112 4.12 6.31 19.88
CA PHE A 112 4.94 7.53 19.92
C PHE A 112 4.18 8.82 20.28
N GLY A 113 2.86 8.78 20.52
CA GLY A 113 2.06 9.96 20.91
C GLY A 113 1.56 10.82 19.75
N TYR A 114 1.83 10.43 18.50
CA TYR A 114 1.31 11.12 17.33
C TYR A 114 -0.21 10.92 17.21
N GLU A 115 -0.98 12.01 17.16
CA GLU A 115 -2.44 11.98 16.98
C GLU A 115 -2.87 11.49 15.59
N ARG A 116 -4.16 11.25 15.38
CA ARG A 116 -4.72 10.95 14.05
C ARG A 116 -4.44 12.12 13.11
N GLY A 117 -3.98 11.85 11.89
CA GLY A 117 -3.68 12.88 10.88
C GLY A 117 -2.34 13.61 11.04
N SER A 118 -1.71 13.58 12.21
CA SER A 118 -0.36 14.12 12.42
C SER A 118 0.70 13.37 11.58
N ARG A 119 1.82 14.03 11.26
CA ARG A 119 2.87 13.50 10.36
C ARG A 119 3.89 12.63 11.09
N PHE A 120 4.22 11.46 10.52
CA PHE A 120 5.43 10.70 10.84
C PHE A 120 6.04 10.20 9.53
N LEU A 121 6.80 11.06 8.85
CA LEU A 121 7.20 10.94 7.44
C LEU A 121 7.64 9.52 7.01
N ILE A 122 8.63 8.93 7.68
CA ILE A 122 9.18 7.61 7.33
C ILE A 122 8.10 6.51 7.47
N VAL A 123 7.32 6.54 8.55
CA VAL A 123 6.27 5.55 8.82
C VAL A 123 5.13 5.70 7.82
N ASP A 124 4.69 6.92 7.54
CA ASP A 124 3.60 7.20 6.60
C ASP A 124 3.97 6.87 5.14
N GLN A 125 5.23 7.05 4.75
CA GLN A 125 5.69 6.84 3.38
C GLN A 125 6.19 5.42 3.09
N LEU A 126 6.69 4.68 4.09
CA LEU A 126 7.33 3.36 3.86
C LEU A 126 6.73 2.19 4.63
N MET A 127 6.00 2.38 5.72
CA MET A 127 5.57 1.22 6.54
C MET A 127 4.61 0.28 5.80
N PHE A 128 3.69 0.82 4.99
CA PHE A 128 2.80 0.02 4.16
C PHE A 128 3.59 -0.82 3.13
N LEU A 129 4.59 -0.22 2.47
CA LEU A 129 5.44 -0.87 1.47
C LEU A 129 6.30 -1.97 2.10
N LEU A 130 7.02 -1.66 3.17
CA LEU A 130 7.97 -2.59 3.78
C LEU A 130 7.26 -3.82 4.35
N VAL A 131 6.07 -3.66 4.93
CA VAL A 131 5.24 -4.77 5.42
C VAL A 131 4.59 -5.54 4.28
N ALA A 132 4.16 -4.87 3.19
CA ALA A 132 3.68 -5.55 1.98
C ALA A 132 4.74 -6.43 1.33
N LEU A 133 5.95 -5.89 1.12
CA LEU A 133 7.07 -6.64 0.56
C LEU A 133 7.51 -7.77 1.49
N LEU A 134 7.56 -7.56 2.81
CA LEU A 134 7.87 -8.61 3.77
C LEU A 134 6.85 -9.77 3.70
N ILE A 135 5.55 -9.47 3.78
CA ILE A 135 4.49 -10.50 3.73
C ILE A 135 4.48 -11.22 2.37
N ALA A 136 4.62 -10.50 1.27
CA ALA A 136 4.67 -11.11 -0.06
C ALA A 136 5.94 -11.95 -0.28
N SER A 137 7.08 -11.58 0.30
CA SER A 137 8.36 -12.32 0.16
C SER A 137 8.35 -13.72 0.77
N LEU A 138 7.40 -14.01 1.67
CA LEU A 138 7.16 -15.35 2.21
C LEU A 138 6.52 -16.31 1.18
N TYR A 139 6.02 -15.79 0.06
CA TYR A 139 5.41 -16.57 -1.02
C TYR A 139 6.38 -16.71 -2.21
N PRO A 140 6.90 -17.91 -2.53
CA PRO A 140 8.03 -18.07 -3.46
C PRO A 140 7.91 -17.39 -4.84
N PRO A 141 6.72 -17.30 -5.48
CA PRO A 141 6.54 -16.54 -6.73
C PRO A 141 6.88 -15.05 -6.67
N PHE A 142 6.93 -14.42 -5.48
CA PHE A 142 7.40 -13.04 -5.30
C PHE A 142 8.80 -12.85 -5.92
N TRP A 143 9.71 -13.77 -5.65
CA TRP A 143 11.11 -13.71 -6.08
C TRP A 143 11.30 -13.93 -7.59
N LYS A 144 10.24 -14.34 -8.33
CA LYS A 144 10.24 -14.36 -9.80
C LYS A 144 10.10 -12.95 -10.40
N LEU A 145 9.52 -12.00 -9.65
CA LEU A 145 9.20 -10.65 -10.14
C LEU A 145 9.95 -9.54 -9.40
N PHE A 146 10.13 -9.68 -8.09
CA PHE A 146 10.77 -8.69 -7.21
C PHE A 146 12.24 -9.07 -6.95
N THR A 147 13.13 -8.59 -7.81
CA THR A 147 14.58 -8.72 -7.62
C THR A 147 15.10 -7.71 -6.59
N ALA A 148 16.35 -7.85 -6.14
CA ALA A 148 16.97 -6.94 -5.18
C ALA A 148 16.99 -5.48 -5.68
N GLU A 149 17.20 -5.27 -6.98
CA GLU A 149 17.18 -3.95 -7.62
C GLU A 149 15.77 -3.34 -7.62
N ILE A 150 14.74 -4.16 -7.86
CA ILE A 150 13.33 -3.72 -7.84
C ILE A 150 12.90 -3.37 -6.40
N ILE A 151 13.33 -4.15 -5.40
CA ILE A 151 13.07 -3.88 -3.98
C ILE A 151 13.79 -2.63 -3.50
N ALA A 152 15.08 -2.47 -3.83
CA ALA A 152 15.84 -1.26 -3.50
C ALA A 152 15.24 -0.02 -4.18
N LEU A 153 14.91 -0.11 -5.47
CA LEU A 153 14.30 0.98 -6.22
C LEU A 153 12.90 1.31 -5.67
N ALA A 154 12.10 0.34 -5.26
CA ALA A 154 10.81 0.55 -4.60
C ALA A 154 10.93 1.46 -3.36
N VAL A 155 11.86 1.13 -2.45
CA VAL A 155 12.10 1.90 -1.22
C VAL A 155 12.62 3.32 -1.53
N ILE A 156 13.40 3.48 -2.59
CA ILE A 156 13.92 4.80 -3.02
C ILE A 156 12.82 5.66 -3.68
N ILE A 157 11.99 5.10 -4.56
CA ILE A 157 10.99 5.89 -5.31
C ILE A 157 9.72 6.16 -4.52
N THR A 158 9.31 5.30 -3.59
CA THR A 158 8.01 5.45 -2.89
C THR A 158 7.88 6.78 -2.12
N PRO A 159 8.89 7.26 -1.36
CA PRO A 159 8.85 8.58 -0.74
C PRO A 159 8.66 9.72 -1.76
N ALA A 160 9.40 9.67 -2.88
CA ALA A 160 9.33 10.68 -3.94
C ALA A 160 7.97 10.66 -4.67
N LEU A 161 7.43 9.47 -4.97
CA LEU A 161 6.10 9.30 -5.56
C LEU A 161 5.00 9.78 -4.62
N HIS A 162 5.06 9.44 -3.33
CA HIS A 162 4.08 9.88 -2.33
C HIS A 162 4.09 11.41 -2.18
N MET A 163 5.28 12.04 -2.12
CA MET A 163 5.41 13.50 -2.12
C MET A 163 4.90 14.13 -3.43
N GLY A 164 5.22 13.56 -4.59
CA GLY A 164 4.77 14.04 -5.90
C GLY A 164 3.25 13.97 -6.06
N ILE A 165 2.63 12.85 -5.70
CA ILE A 165 1.17 12.66 -5.72
C ILE A 165 0.48 13.67 -4.79
N ASN A 166 1.01 13.87 -3.58
CA ASN A 166 0.41 14.78 -2.62
C ASN A 166 0.61 16.26 -2.99
N TYR A 167 1.71 16.61 -3.64
CA TYR A 167 1.90 17.92 -4.27
C TYR A 167 0.91 18.15 -5.41
N ILE A 168 0.69 17.16 -6.30
CA ILE A 168 -0.30 17.24 -7.37
C ILE A 168 -1.72 17.39 -6.81
N ALA A 169 -2.08 16.59 -5.81
CA ALA A 169 -3.39 16.68 -5.13
C ALA A 169 -3.61 18.07 -4.51
N TYR A 170 -2.59 18.65 -3.85
CA TYR A 170 -2.64 20.02 -3.34
C TYR A 170 -2.79 21.06 -4.47
N ARG A 171 -2.02 20.94 -5.56
CA ARG A 171 -2.12 21.84 -6.73
C ARG A 171 -3.45 21.74 -7.48
N LEU A 172 -4.23 20.67 -7.27
CA LEU A 172 -5.59 20.47 -7.77
C LEU A 172 -6.67 20.82 -6.73
N ASN A 173 -6.31 21.38 -5.57
CA ASN A 173 -7.19 21.64 -4.41
C ASN A 173 -7.91 20.40 -3.85
N LEU A 174 -7.38 19.20 -4.10
CA LEU A 174 -7.86 17.92 -3.53
C LEU A 174 -7.24 17.62 -2.16
N LYS A 175 -6.25 18.40 -1.74
CA LYS A 175 -5.67 18.44 -0.39
C LYS A 175 -5.45 19.89 0.02
N GLU A 176 -5.63 20.19 1.31
CA GLU A 176 -5.28 21.49 1.91
C GLU A 176 -3.77 21.71 2.01
N VAL A 177 -2.97 20.64 1.95
CA VAL A 177 -1.52 20.66 2.24
C VAL A 177 -0.71 19.66 1.37
N PRO A 178 0.51 20.00 0.92
CA PRO A 178 1.24 19.29 -0.15
C PRO A 178 2.02 18.03 0.27
N TRP A 179 1.51 17.20 1.18
CA TRP A 179 2.19 15.96 1.64
C TRP A 179 1.24 14.88 2.14
#